data_AF-A0A2P0HG82-F1
#
_entry.id   AF-A0A2P0HG82-F1
#
_cell.length_a   1.000
_cell.length_b   1.000
_cell.length_c   1.000
_cell.angle_alpha   90.00
_cell.angle_beta   90.00
_cell.angle_gamma   90.00
#
_symmetry.space_group_name_H-M   'P 1'
#
loop_
_entity.id
_entity.type
_entity.pdbx_description
1 polymer ?
#
loop_
_entity_poly.entity_id
_entity_poly.type
_entity_poly.pdbx_seq_one_letter_code
_entity_poly.pdbx_strand_id
1 'polypeptide(L)'
;MQAKAVQIEEIYQEILDGKRSRFPPNTWKEDSDRELSKRVTKYLIETILKWNEEDIKQKWNTPLIIKYRLLGALKHGYDNSPYKMIEDLYPNRFKEWEFGMAPLNFWTKEKALEALKWTVEEKEKLSKVELLKFYSKKWLEKNKLSAPLVMYWNGSPYAMINSLYPNKFKEWEFSMTPNNFWTKEKALVALRWTIEEKEKLTSFQLLQVYSVKWLTIHNLISPCQIFWNNSPYSMINELYPGQNKEWEYKFTPTGFWTEKKH
;
A
#
# COMPACT_ATOMS: atom_id res chain seq x y z
N MET A 1 58.11 -19.90 2.73
CA MET A 1 56.74 -19.85 3.27
C MET A 1 56.01 -18.71 2.58
N GLN A 2 55.11 -19.01 1.63
CA GLN A 2 54.17 -17.99 1.15
C GLN A 2 53.19 -17.71 2.30
N ALA A 3 53.19 -16.47 2.81
CA ALA A 3 52.19 -16.04 3.76
C ALA A 3 50.82 -16.19 3.09
N LYS A 4 49.94 -17.00 3.69
CA LYS A 4 48.55 -17.10 3.28
C LYS A 4 47.96 -15.69 3.38
N ALA A 5 47.48 -15.13 2.27
CA ALA A 5 46.87 -13.80 2.29
C ALA A 5 45.70 -13.83 3.30
N VAL A 6 45.78 -12.98 4.33
CA VAL A 6 44.73 -12.87 5.35
C VAL A 6 43.44 -12.46 4.65
N GLN A 7 42.36 -13.22 4.87
CA GLN A 7 41.08 -12.92 4.23
C GLN A 7 40.46 -11.67 4.87
N ILE A 8 39.72 -10.87 4.08
CA ILE A 8 39.13 -9.63 4.58
C ILE A 8 38.10 -9.90 5.71
N GLU A 9 37.46 -11.06 5.69
CA GLU A 9 36.54 -11.54 6.72
C GLU A 9 37.26 -11.84 8.04
N GLU A 10 38.49 -12.35 8.01
CA GLU A 10 39.31 -12.57 9.22
C GLU A 10 39.67 -11.23 9.86
N ILE A 11 40.12 -10.27 9.05
CA ILE A 11 40.38 -8.88 9.49
C ILE A 11 39.10 -8.27 10.06
N TYR A 12 37.96 -8.52 9.42
CA TYR A 12 36.68 -8.01 9.89
C TYR A 12 36.28 -8.63 11.23
N GLN A 13 36.45 -9.94 11.40
CA GLN A 13 36.19 -10.63 12.66
C GLN A 13 37.11 -10.12 13.78
N GLU A 14 38.40 -9.87 13.52
CA GLU A 14 39.30 -9.24 14.49
C GLU A 14 38.80 -7.86 14.96
N ILE A 15 38.19 -7.08 14.06
CA ILE A 15 37.63 -5.77 14.38
C ILE A 15 36.38 -5.92 15.27
N LEU A 16 35.52 -6.88 14.95
CA LEU A 16 34.32 -7.17 15.74
C LEU A 16 34.68 -7.72 17.13
N ASP A 17 35.73 -8.54 17.22
CA ASP A 17 36.28 -9.07 18.47
C ASP A 17 37.05 -8.02 19.29
N GLY A 18 37.31 -6.82 18.75
CA GLY A 18 38.09 -5.77 19.40
C GLY A 18 39.61 -5.99 19.40
N LYS A 19 40.11 -7.03 18.72
CA LYS A 19 41.56 -7.29 18.54
C LYS A 19 42.22 -6.26 17.64
N ARG A 20 41.43 -5.64 16.76
CA ARG A 20 41.85 -4.60 15.82
C ARG A 20 40.89 -3.41 15.89
N SER A 21 41.41 -2.18 15.83
CA SER A 21 40.57 -0.98 15.95
C SER A 21 39.89 -0.55 14.63
N ARG A 22 40.47 -0.89 13.48
CA ARG A 22 39.98 -0.52 12.14
C ARG A 22 40.57 -1.40 11.04
N PHE A 23 39.94 -1.39 9.88
CA PHE A 23 40.50 -1.97 8.66
C PHE A 23 41.86 -1.33 8.32
N PRO A 24 42.74 -2.05 7.60
CA PRO A 24 43.98 -1.48 7.08
C PRO A 24 43.74 -0.15 6.35
N PRO A 25 44.74 0.76 6.34
CA PRO A 25 44.64 1.99 5.57
C PRO A 25 44.30 1.70 4.10
N ASN A 26 43.51 2.59 3.48
CA ASN A 26 43.09 2.53 2.09
C ASN A 26 42.28 1.31 1.64
N THR A 27 41.95 0.35 2.52
CA THR A 27 41.14 -0.83 2.16
C THR A 27 39.94 -0.50 1.28
N TRP A 28 39.15 0.50 1.65
CA TRP A 28 37.95 0.88 0.88
C TRP A 28 38.21 1.82 -0.30
N LYS A 29 39.34 2.52 -0.32
CA LYS A 29 39.69 3.40 -1.45
C LYS A 29 40.25 2.61 -2.63
N GLU A 30 40.93 1.50 -2.33
CA GLU A 30 41.53 0.60 -3.32
C GLU A 30 40.56 -0.49 -3.79
N ASP A 31 39.45 -0.70 -3.07
CA ASP A 31 38.34 -1.62 -3.39
C ASP A 31 37.43 -1.08 -4.52
N SER A 32 38.04 -0.80 -5.68
CA SER A 32 37.36 -0.12 -6.80
C SER A 32 36.23 -0.93 -7.44
N ASP A 33 36.31 -2.26 -7.40
CA ASP A 33 35.26 -3.18 -7.84
C ASP A 33 34.23 -3.51 -6.73
N ARG A 34 34.48 -3.04 -5.50
CA ARG A 34 33.67 -3.24 -4.29
C ARG A 34 33.63 -4.69 -3.82
N GLU A 35 34.55 -5.54 -4.27
CA GLU A 35 34.56 -6.96 -3.93
C GLU A 35 34.81 -7.20 -2.44
N LEU A 36 35.73 -6.45 -1.83
CA LEU A 36 35.98 -6.56 -0.39
C LEU A 36 34.77 -6.09 0.41
N SER A 37 34.15 -4.99 -0.01
CA SER A 37 32.94 -4.44 0.60
C SER A 37 31.77 -5.43 0.52
N LYS A 38 31.52 -6.05 -0.64
CA LYS A 38 30.49 -7.10 -0.81
C LYS A 38 30.75 -8.27 0.13
N ARG A 39 31.98 -8.77 0.19
CA ARG A 39 32.36 -9.93 1.01
C ARG A 39 32.13 -9.72 2.50
N VAL A 40 32.57 -8.59 3.07
CA VAL A 40 32.33 -8.30 4.50
C VAL A 40 30.85 -8.05 4.79
N THR A 41 30.11 -7.45 3.86
CA THR A 41 28.67 -7.23 3.99
C THR A 41 27.92 -8.55 3.98
N LYS A 42 28.29 -9.46 3.08
CA LYS A 42 27.75 -10.83 3.02
C LYS A 42 28.03 -11.58 4.31
N TYR A 43 29.28 -11.56 4.78
CA TYR A 43 29.67 -12.19 6.03
C TYR A 43 28.90 -11.64 7.24
N LEU A 44 28.68 -10.32 7.30
CA LEU A 44 27.85 -9.70 8.33
C LEU A 44 26.42 -10.23 8.29
N ILE A 45 25.77 -10.22 7.13
CA ILE A 45 24.35 -10.55 6.99
C ILE A 45 24.11 -12.06 7.18
N GLU A 46 24.89 -12.90 6.50
CA GLU A 46 24.64 -14.34 6.41
C GLU A 46 25.25 -15.11 7.59
N THR A 47 26.44 -14.72 8.07
CA THR A 47 27.16 -15.49 9.09
C THR A 47 26.95 -14.95 10.50
N ILE A 48 27.12 -13.63 10.68
CA ILE A 48 27.06 -12.99 12.00
C ILE A 48 25.61 -12.75 12.42
N LEU A 49 24.84 -12.07 11.57
CA LEU A 49 23.45 -11.69 11.86
C LEU A 49 22.45 -12.80 11.56
N LYS A 50 22.76 -13.65 10.58
CA LYS A 50 21.90 -14.74 10.08
C LYS A 50 20.51 -14.23 9.71
N TRP A 51 20.46 -13.10 9.00
CA TRP A 51 19.23 -12.41 8.65
C TRP A 51 18.55 -13.00 7.42
N ASN A 52 17.22 -13.01 7.45
CA ASN A 52 16.40 -13.23 6.26
C ASN A 52 16.11 -11.90 5.53
N GLU A 53 15.36 -11.96 4.43
CA GLU A 53 15.01 -10.77 3.64
C GLU A 53 14.20 -9.74 4.45
N GLU A 54 13.30 -10.18 5.32
CA GLU A 54 12.46 -9.27 6.11
C GLU A 54 13.31 -8.54 7.17
N ASP A 55 14.27 -9.24 7.78
CA ASP A 55 15.25 -8.62 8.68
C ASP A 55 16.05 -7.54 7.95
N ILE A 56 16.50 -7.79 6.72
CA ILE A 56 17.22 -6.80 5.89
C ILE A 56 16.33 -5.59 5.65
N LYS A 57 15.09 -5.78 5.18
CA LYS A 57 14.13 -4.69 4.88
C LYS A 57 13.81 -3.84 6.11
N GLN A 58 13.73 -4.45 7.30
CA GLN A 58 13.35 -3.74 8.52
C GLN A 58 14.54 -3.09 9.24
N LYS A 59 15.69 -3.75 9.26
CA LYS A 59 16.79 -3.40 10.18
C LYS A 59 18.02 -2.82 9.48
N TRP A 60 18.20 -3.02 8.18
CA TRP A 60 19.36 -2.49 7.45
C TRP A 60 19.28 -0.97 7.29
N ASN A 61 20.19 -0.26 7.94
CA ASN A 61 20.26 1.21 7.92
C ASN A 61 21.67 1.72 8.27
N THR A 62 21.91 3.02 8.07
CA THR A 62 23.22 3.63 8.35
C THR A 62 23.68 3.45 9.80
N PRO A 63 22.84 3.66 10.84
CA PRO A 63 23.24 3.39 12.24
C PRO A 63 23.75 1.96 12.47
N LEU A 64 23.08 0.95 11.89
CA LEU A 64 23.51 -0.45 11.96
C LEU A 64 24.88 -0.65 11.30
N ILE A 65 25.07 -0.10 10.10
CA ILE A 65 26.33 -0.19 9.34
C ILE A 65 27.49 0.44 10.15
N ILE A 66 27.23 1.57 10.82
CA ILE A 66 28.19 2.23 11.72
C ILE A 66 28.52 1.33 12.92
N LYS A 67 27.49 0.76 13.57
CA LYS A 67 27.64 -0.16 14.70
C LYS A 67 28.56 -1.33 14.35
N TYR A 68 28.42 -1.87 13.14
CA TYR A 68 29.22 -2.98 12.64
C TYR A 68 30.49 -2.55 11.88
N ARG A 69 30.96 -1.32 12.09
CA ARG A 69 32.26 -0.81 11.60
C ARG A 69 32.43 -0.77 10.07
N LEU A 70 31.33 -0.77 9.31
CA LEU A 70 31.34 -0.76 7.84
C LEU A 70 31.09 0.62 7.22
N LEU A 71 31.18 1.71 8.01
CA LEU A 71 30.98 3.08 7.51
C LEU A 71 31.95 3.44 6.38
N GLY A 72 33.20 2.96 6.44
CA GLY A 72 34.20 3.21 5.39
C GLY A 72 33.80 2.61 4.04
N ALA A 73 33.36 1.34 4.04
CA ALA A 73 32.84 0.66 2.85
C ALA A 73 31.61 1.40 2.29
N LEU A 74 30.66 1.76 3.16
CA LEU A 74 29.46 2.51 2.78
C LEU A 74 29.79 3.86 2.11
N LYS A 75 30.76 4.61 2.66
CA LYS A 75 31.15 5.92 2.15
C LYS A 75 31.86 5.84 0.80
N HIS A 76 32.80 4.90 0.65
CA HIS A 76 33.69 4.83 -0.51
C HIS A 76 33.12 3.98 -1.66
N GLY A 77 32.37 2.92 -1.35
CA GLY A 77 31.80 2.02 -2.36
C GLY A 77 30.36 2.37 -2.78
N TYR A 78 29.62 3.13 -1.97
CA TYR A 78 28.16 3.23 -2.12
C TYR A 78 27.59 4.64 -1.93
N ASP A 79 28.41 5.69 -1.98
CA ASP A 79 27.99 7.09 -1.85
C ASP A 79 27.13 7.37 -0.60
N ASN A 80 27.41 6.69 0.51
CA ASN A 80 26.60 6.73 1.73
C ASN A 80 25.16 6.20 1.59
N SER A 81 24.87 5.35 0.59
CA SER A 81 23.56 4.72 0.40
C SER A 81 23.54 3.27 0.92
N PRO A 82 22.84 3.00 2.05
CA PRO A 82 22.64 1.64 2.53
C PRO A 82 21.92 0.74 1.52
N TYR A 83 21.04 1.32 0.71
CA TYR A 83 20.33 0.58 -0.35
C TYR A 83 21.30 0.13 -1.44
N LYS A 84 22.15 1.02 -1.98
CA LYS A 84 23.15 0.65 -3.00
C LYS A 84 24.05 -0.50 -2.52
N MET A 85 24.39 -0.51 -1.23
CA MET A 85 25.19 -1.58 -0.61
C MET A 85 24.48 -2.94 -0.61
N ILE A 86 23.16 -2.96 -0.40
CA ILE A 86 22.37 -4.20 -0.47
C ILE A 86 22.05 -4.60 -1.90
N GLU A 87 21.71 -3.66 -2.77
CA GLU A 87 21.45 -3.92 -4.19
C GLU A 87 22.69 -4.51 -4.88
N ASP A 88 23.88 -4.06 -4.51
CA ASP A 88 25.14 -4.58 -5.05
C ASP A 88 25.46 -6.00 -4.55
N LEU A 89 24.98 -6.38 -3.36
CA LEU A 89 25.14 -7.72 -2.79
C LEU A 89 24.06 -8.70 -3.29
N TYR A 90 22.82 -8.22 -3.43
CA TYR A 90 21.65 -9.00 -3.84
C TYR A 90 20.91 -8.28 -4.98
N PRO A 91 21.47 -8.29 -6.21
CA PRO A 91 20.94 -7.51 -7.32
C PRO A 91 19.51 -7.91 -7.68
N ASN A 92 18.66 -6.91 -7.91
CA ASN A 92 17.25 -7.04 -8.27
C ASN A 92 16.38 -7.79 -7.24
N ARG A 93 16.87 -8.00 -6.02
CA ARG A 93 16.15 -8.74 -4.97
C ARG A 93 15.26 -7.84 -4.11
N PHE A 94 15.61 -6.57 -3.99
CA PHE A 94 14.89 -5.61 -3.16
C PHE A 94 14.53 -4.37 -3.96
N LYS A 95 13.46 -3.69 -3.55
CA LYS A 95 13.17 -2.33 -3.98
C LYS A 95 13.50 -1.35 -2.87
N GLU A 96 13.97 -0.16 -3.24
CA GLU A 96 14.41 0.86 -2.29
C GLU A 96 13.30 1.27 -1.30
N TRP A 97 12.04 1.31 -1.76
CA TRP A 97 10.88 1.60 -0.92
C TRP A 97 10.46 0.46 0.01
N GLU A 98 11.04 -0.73 -0.11
CA GLU A 98 10.78 -1.83 0.83
C GLU A 98 11.53 -1.68 2.16
N PHE A 99 12.54 -0.82 2.22
CA PHE A 99 13.32 -0.58 3.44
C PHE A 99 12.55 0.28 4.45
N GLY A 100 12.98 0.29 5.73
CA GLY A 100 12.29 1.01 6.81
C GLY A 100 12.07 2.51 6.54
N MET A 101 12.96 3.14 5.77
CA MET A 101 12.87 4.54 5.39
C MET A 101 13.47 4.71 3.99
N ALA A 102 12.70 5.32 3.08
CA ALA A 102 13.25 5.76 1.79
C ALA A 102 14.18 6.96 2.01
N PRO A 103 15.29 7.09 1.25
CA PRO A 103 16.18 8.25 1.39
C PRO A 103 15.50 9.59 1.18
N LEU A 104 16.14 10.66 1.69
CA LEU A 104 15.67 12.02 1.46
C LEU A 104 15.57 12.29 -0.05
N ASN A 105 14.48 12.91 -0.51
CA ASN A 105 14.18 13.17 -1.92
C ASN A 105 14.08 11.92 -2.82
N PHE A 106 13.92 10.73 -2.23
CA PHE A 106 13.73 9.51 -3.01
C PHE A 106 12.44 9.54 -3.84
N TRP A 107 11.33 9.96 -3.22
CA TRP A 107 10.01 9.92 -3.83
C TRP A 107 9.88 10.95 -4.95
N THR A 108 9.41 10.47 -6.10
CA THR A 108 8.75 11.26 -7.14
C THR A 108 7.33 10.73 -7.32
N LYS A 109 6.49 11.46 -8.05
CA LYS A 109 5.12 10.98 -8.34
C LYS A 109 5.15 9.67 -9.12
N GLU A 110 6.09 9.52 -10.05
CA GLU A 110 6.27 8.34 -10.90
C GLU A 110 6.71 7.13 -10.07
N LYS A 111 7.74 7.29 -9.23
CA LYS A 111 8.21 6.24 -8.32
C LYS A 111 7.13 5.79 -7.34
N ALA A 112 6.30 6.72 -6.86
CA ALA A 112 5.19 6.40 -5.99
C ALA A 112 4.13 5.54 -6.69
N LEU A 113 3.82 5.84 -7.96
CA LEU A 113 2.93 5.03 -8.78
C LEU A 113 3.54 3.68 -9.14
N GLU A 114 4.84 3.62 -9.43
CA GLU A 114 5.56 2.36 -9.66
C GLU A 114 5.51 1.47 -8.41
N ALA A 115 5.82 2.02 -7.24
CA ALA A 115 5.76 1.30 -5.98
C ALA A 115 4.34 0.81 -5.66
N LEU A 116 3.31 1.65 -5.90
CA LEU A 116 1.91 1.24 -5.75
C LEU A 116 1.54 0.11 -6.71
N LYS A 117 1.90 0.24 -7.99
CA LYS A 117 1.62 -0.77 -9.02
C LYS A 117 2.25 -2.10 -8.67
N TRP A 118 3.54 -2.10 -8.35
CA TRP A 118 4.27 -3.30 -7.95
C TRP A 118 3.66 -3.92 -6.67
N THR A 119 3.25 -3.10 -5.70
CA THR A 119 2.60 -3.60 -4.49
C THR A 119 1.28 -4.32 -4.80
N VAL A 120 0.44 -3.72 -5.65
CA VAL A 120 -0.86 -4.30 -6.03
C VAL A 120 -0.70 -5.53 -6.91
N GLU A 121 0.13 -5.45 -7.96
CA GLU A 121 0.17 -6.44 -9.04
C GLU A 121 1.15 -7.59 -8.75
N GLU A 122 2.29 -7.31 -8.10
CA GLU A 122 3.38 -8.29 -7.94
C GLU A 122 3.52 -8.81 -6.52
N LYS A 123 3.56 -7.88 -5.53
CA LYS A 123 3.77 -8.24 -4.13
C LYS A 123 2.54 -8.92 -3.53
N GLU A 124 1.38 -8.27 -3.60
CA GLU A 124 0.14 -8.77 -3.01
C GLU A 124 -0.79 -9.44 -4.02
N LYS A 125 -0.56 -9.24 -5.34
CA LYS A 125 -1.34 -9.85 -6.44
C LYS A 125 -2.85 -9.69 -6.26
N LEU A 126 -3.27 -8.49 -5.83
CA LEU A 126 -4.65 -8.22 -5.47
C LEU A 126 -5.55 -8.26 -6.70
N SER A 127 -6.61 -9.06 -6.63
CA SER A 127 -7.71 -8.98 -7.59
C SER A 127 -8.45 -7.64 -7.46
N LYS A 128 -9.25 -7.29 -8.48
CA LYS A 128 -10.13 -6.10 -8.43
C LYS A 128 -10.99 -6.06 -7.17
N VAL A 129 -11.55 -7.21 -6.77
CA VAL A 129 -12.44 -7.32 -5.61
C VAL A 129 -11.68 -7.09 -4.31
N GLU A 130 -10.50 -7.68 -4.17
CA GLU A 130 -9.65 -7.49 -2.99
C GLU A 130 -9.14 -6.05 -2.89
N LEU A 131 -8.76 -5.44 -4.02
CA LEU A 131 -8.35 -4.05 -4.04
C LEU A 131 -9.46 -3.12 -3.54
N LEU A 132 -10.69 -3.27 -4.03
CA LEU A 132 -11.84 -2.47 -3.55
C LEU A 132 -12.12 -2.66 -2.04
N LYS A 133 -11.81 -3.84 -1.50
CA LYS A 133 -12.03 -4.17 -0.10
C LYS A 133 -10.94 -3.64 0.83
N PHE A 134 -9.67 -3.84 0.48
CA PHE A 134 -8.53 -3.60 1.35
C PHE A 134 -7.85 -2.25 1.12
N TYR A 135 -7.89 -1.72 -0.11
CA TYR A 135 -7.22 -0.47 -0.44
C TYR A 135 -7.79 0.69 0.37
N SER A 136 -6.94 1.30 1.18
CA SER A 136 -7.29 2.35 2.11
C SER A 136 -6.04 3.11 2.54
N LYS A 137 -6.21 4.23 3.24
CA LYS A 137 -5.07 4.95 3.84
C LYS A 137 -4.24 4.04 4.75
N LYS A 138 -4.88 3.19 5.56
CA LYS A 138 -4.20 2.22 6.43
C LYS A 138 -3.40 1.17 5.64
N TRP A 139 -3.95 0.70 4.52
CA TRP A 139 -3.24 -0.25 3.64
C TRP A 139 -2.01 0.40 2.99
N LEU A 140 -2.12 1.67 2.57
CA LEU A 140 -0.99 2.45 2.06
C LEU A 140 0.09 2.68 3.12
N GLU A 141 -0.31 2.99 4.36
CA GLU A 141 0.61 3.13 5.50
C GLU A 141 1.37 1.82 5.77
N LYS A 142 0.66 0.69 5.83
CA LYS A 142 1.26 -0.65 5.98
C LYS A 142 2.26 -0.97 4.87
N ASN A 143 1.99 -0.50 3.65
CA ASN A 143 2.86 -0.67 2.49
C ASN A 143 3.86 0.48 2.27
N LYS A 144 4.12 1.31 3.30
CA LYS A 144 5.13 2.37 3.31
C LYS A 144 4.91 3.47 2.24
N LEU A 145 3.67 3.64 1.78
CA LEU A 145 3.26 4.64 0.78
C LEU A 145 2.64 5.90 1.41
N SER A 146 2.68 6.05 2.74
CA SER A 146 2.08 7.22 3.42
C SER A 146 2.76 8.54 3.04
N ALA A 147 4.09 8.56 2.94
CA ALA A 147 4.83 9.77 2.58
C ALA A 147 4.48 10.28 1.17
N PRO A 148 4.60 9.47 0.10
CA PRO A 148 4.25 9.95 -1.24
C PRO A 148 2.76 10.25 -1.40
N LEU A 149 1.88 9.54 -0.67
CA LEU A 149 0.45 9.83 -0.64
C LEU A 149 0.17 11.28 -0.20
N VAL A 150 0.81 11.74 0.87
CA VAL A 150 0.66 13.11 1.37
C VAL A 150 1.30 14.11 0.40
N MET A 151 2.50 13.82 -0.10
CA MET A 151 3.26 14.73 -0.97
C MET A 151 2.57 15.05 -2.30
N TYR A 152 1.95 14.06 -2.95
CA TYR A 152 1.46 14.21 -4.34
C TYR A 152 -0.05 14.10 -4.51
N TRP A 153 -0.77 13.61 -3.50
CA TRP A 153 -2.23 13.41 -3.56
C TRP A 153 -2.97 14.01 -2.37
N ASN A 154 -2.33 14.91 -1.61
CA ASN A 154 -2.90 15.59 -0.45
C ASN A 154 -3.55 14.61 0.54
N GLY A 155 -2.96 13.42 0.70
CA GLY A 155 -3.49 12.40 1.61
C GLY A 155 -4.68 11.60 1.08
N SER A 156 -5.12 11.77 -0.17
CA SER A 156 -6.29 11.08 -0.76
C SER A 156 -5.91 9.73 -1.39
N PRO A 157 -6.30 8.57 -0.79
CA PRO A 157 -6.04 7.27 -1.38
C PRO A 157 -6.70 7.11 -2.74
N TYR A 158 -7.93 7.62 -2.90
CA TYR A 158 -8.65 7.54 -4.15
C TYR A 158 -7.95 8.31 -5.28
N ALA A 159 -7.46 9.52 -5.00
CA ALA A 159 -6.73 10.30 -6.01
C ALA A 159 -5.45 9.57 -6.47
N MET A 160 -4.76 8.88 -5.56
CA MET A 160 -3.58 8.08 -5.88
C MET A 160 -3.92 6.87 -6.75
N ILE A 161 -4.93 6.06 -6.38
CA ILE A 161 -5.30 4.89 -7.18
C ILE A 161 -5.91 5.26 -8.53
N ASN A 162 -6.64 6.38 -8.61
CA ASN A 162 -7.15 6.90 -9.87
C ASN A 162 -6.04 7.48 -10.75
N SER A 163 -4.91 7.91 -10.17
CA SER A 163 -3.73 8.28 -10.96
C SER A 163 -3.03 7.04 -11.55
N LEU A 164 -3.03 5.92 -10.82
CA LEU A 164 -2.47 4.66 -11.31
C LEU A 164 -3.37 3.97 -12.34
N TYR A 165 -4.68 3.94 -12.07
CA TYR A 165 -5.70 3.34 -12.93
C TYR A 165 -6.79 4.36 -13.28
N PRO A 166 -6.53 5.28 -14.22
CA PRO A 166 -7.46 6.34 -14.58
C PRO A 166 -8.85 5.83 -14.93
N ASN A 167 -9.85 6.35 -14.22
CA ASN A 167 -11.28 6.10 -14.43
C ASN A 167 -11.70 4.62 -14.32
N LYS A 168 -10.83 3.75 -13.78
CA LYS A 168 -11.12 2.31 -13.64
C LYS A 168 -12.07 2.01 -12.47
N PHE A 169 -12.08 2.89 -11.48
CA PHE A 169 -12.88 2.76 -10.26
C PHE A 169 -13.66 4.05 -10.01
N LYS A 170 -14.83 3.91 -9.38
CA LYS A 170 -15.53 5.02 -8.75
C LYS A 170 -15.16 5.07 -7.27
N GLU A 171 -15.10 6.27 -6.71
CA GLU A 171 -14.70 6.47 -5.31
C GLU A 171 -15.60 5.73 -4.32
N TRP A 172 -16.90 5.65 -4.61
CA TRP A 172 -17.88 4.91 -3.80
C TRP A 172 -17.80 3.38 -3.94
N GLU A 173 -17.01 2.84 -4.87
CA GLU A 173 -16.79 1.39 -4.93
C GLU A 173 -15.89 0.88 -3.80
N PHE A 174 -15.03 1.74 -3.23
CA PHE A 174 -14.16 1.39 -2.12
C PHE A 174 -14.94 1.32 -0.80
N SER A 175 -14.41 0.55 0.16
CA SER A 175 -15.06 0.31 1.45
C SER A 175 -15.31 1.56 2.30
N MET A 176 -14.53 2.63 2.09
CA MET A 176 -14.76 3.92 2.75
C MET A 176 -14.53 5.09 1.79
N THR A 177 -15.48 6.01 1.77
CA THR A 177 -15.37 7.32 1.12
C THR A 177 -14.84 8.37 2.12
N PRO A 178 -14.21 9.47 1.67
CA PRO A 178 -13.80 10.55 2.56
C PRO A 178 -14.94 11.18 3.37
N ASN A 179 -14.59 11.91 4.43
CA ASN A 179 -15.56 12.73 5.17
C ASN A 179 -16.20 13.75 4.22
N ASN A 180 -17.51 14.00 4.38
CA ASN A 180 -18.29 14.93 3.55
C ASN A 180 -18.25 14.62 2.04
N PHE A 181 -17.93 13.38 1.66
CA PHE A 181 -17.89 12.95 0.26
C PHE A 181 -19.28 13.02 -0.41
N TRP A 182 -20.30 12.57 0.30
CA TRP A 182 -21.65 12.39 -0.23
C TRP A 182 -22.41 13.72 -0.32
N THR A 183 -22.99 13.96 -1.49
CA THR A 183 -24.14 14.85 -1.68
C THR A 183 -25.33 14.01 -2.13
N LYS A 184 -26.54 14.55 -2.05
CA LYS A 184 -27.76 13.84 -2.46
C LYS A 184 -27.68 13.43 -3.94
N GLU A 185 -27.18 14.31 -4.79
CA GLU A 185 -27.00 14.08 -6.23
C GLU A 185 -25.97 12.98 -6.50
N LYS A 186 -24.82 13.02 -5.82
CA LYS A 186 -23.79 11.97 -5.95
C LYS A 186 -24.33 10.60 -5.51
N ALA A 187 -25.12 10.57 -4.45
CA ALA A 187 -25.74 9.34 -3.97
C ALA A 187 -26.70 8.75 -5.00
N LEU A 188 -27.53 9.57 -5.65
CA LEU A 188 -28.42 9.14 -6.72
C LEU A 188 -27.66 8.67 -7.96
N VAL A 189 -26.58 9.37 -8.34
CA VAL A 189 -25.70 8.94 -9.45
C VAL A 189 -25.04 7.59 -9.15
N ALA A 190 -24.54 7.41 -7.92
CA ALA A 190 -23.93 6.15 -7.49
C ALA A 190 -24.96 5.01 -7.45
N LEU A 191 -26.18 5.28 -6.99
CA LEU A 191 -27.26 4.30 -6.98
C LEU A 191 -27.65 3.90 -8.41
N ARG A 192 -27.87 4.87 -9.30
CA ARG A 192 -28.17 4.63 -10.72
C ARG A 192 -27.11 3.75 -11.37
N TRP A 193 -25.85 4.15 -11.26
CA TRP A 193 -24.73 3.40 -11.83
C TRP A 193 -24.65 1.99 -11.25
N THR A 194 -24.92 1.81 -9.96
CA THR A 194 -24.89 0.48 -9.34
C THR A 194 -25.99 -0.41 -9.92
N ILE A 195 -27.20 0.11 -10.11
CA ILE A 195 -28.34 -0.63 -10.66
C ILE A 195 -28.15 -0.94 -12.15
N GLU A 196 -27.86 0.10 -12.94
CA GLU A 196 -27.92 0.06 -14.41
C GLU A 196 -26.63 -0.49 -15.02
N GLU A 197 -25.46 -0.13 -14.47
CA GLU A 197 -24.17 -0.43 -15.10
C GLU A 197 -23.44 -1.59 -14.41
N LYS A 198 -23.40 -1.58 -13.07
CA LYS A 198 -22.66 -2.58 -12.30
C LYS A 198 -23.41 -3.91 -12.21
N GLU A 199 -24.65 -3.88 -11.71
CA GLU A 199 -25.47 -5.07 -11.51
C GLU A 199 -26.36 -5.38 -12.73
N LYS A 200 -26.62 -4.37 -13.58
CA LYS A 200 -27.48 -4.47 -14.78
C LYS A 200 -28.85 -5.09 -14.47
N LEU A 201 -29.46 -4.64 -13.38
CA LEU A 201 -30.72 -5.20 -12.89
C LEU A 201 -31.88 -4.80 -13.80
N THR A 202 -32.69 -5.80 -14.17
CA THR A 202 -34.03 -5.53 -14.71
C THR A 202 -34.95 -4.99 -13.61
N SER A 203 -36.03 -4.31 -14.00
CA SER A 203 -37.03 -3.81 -13.04
C SER A 203 -37.55 -4.90 -12.10
N PHE A 204 -37.79 -6.12 -12.63
CA PHE A 204 -38.22 -7.25 -11.82
C PHE A 204 -37.15 -7.68 -10.80
N GLN A 205 -35.89 -7.82 -11.22
CA GLN A 205 -34.81 -8.21 -10.31
C GLN A 205 -34.58 -7.15 -9.22
N LEU A 206 -34.67 -5.87 -9.57
CA LEU A 206 -34.53 -4.76 -8.61
C LEU A 206 -35.55 -4.90 -7.47
N LEU A 207 -36.82 -5.17 -7.78
CA LEU A 207 -37.87 -5.39 -6.77
C LEU A 207 -37.56 -6.56 -5.83
N GLN A 208 -36.82 -7.57 -6.29
CA GLN A 208 -36.49 -8.75 -5.50
C GLN A 208 -35.29 -8.58 -4.56
N VAL A 209 -34.34 -7.70 -4.90
CA VAL A 209 -33.06 -7.59 -4.17
C VAL A 209 -32.93 -6.29 -3.38
N TYR A 210 -33.52 -5.20 -3.88
CA TYR A 210 -33.31 -3.85 -3.34
C TYR A 210 -33.80 -3.75 -1.88
N SER A 211 -32.89 -3.36 -0.99
CA SER A 211 -33.09 -3.38 0.46
C SER A 211 -31.96 -2.64 1.17
N VAL A 212 -32.11 -2.42 2.48
CA VAL A 212 -31.03 -1.94 3.37
C VAL A 212 -29.77 -2.82 3.23
N LYS A 213 -29.96 -4.15 3.18
CA LYS A 213 -28.86 -5.11 3.02
C LYS A 213 -28.16 -4.94 1.68
N TRP A 214 -28.93 -4.78 0.60
CA TRP A 214 -28.39 -4.54 -0.73
C TRP A 214 -27.59 -3.23 -0.79
N LEU A 215 -28.13 -2.14 -0.24
CA LEU A 215 -27.41 -0.86 -0.13
C LEU A 215 -26.11 -1.00 0.68
N THR A 216 -26.12 -1.82 1.74
CA THR A 216 -24.93 -2.08 2.55
C THR A 216 -23.84 -2.81 1.75
N ILE A 217 -24.21 -3.85 0.99
CA ILE A 217 -23.28 -4.60 0.14
C ILE A 217 -22.63 -3.70 -0.92
N HIS A 218 -23.35 -2.68 -1.39
CA HIS A 218 -22.87 -1.74 -2.41
C HIS A 218 -22.32 -0.41 -1.85
N ASN A 219 -22.04 -0.31 -0.54
CA ASN A 219 -21.52 0.90 0.12
C ASN A 219 -22.41 2.16 -0.04
N LEU A 220 -23.72 1.98 -0.26
CA LEU A 220 -24.71 3.05 -0.41
C LEU A 220 -25.59 3.26 0.83
N ILE A 221 -25.34 2.52 1.92
CA ILE A 221 -26.11 2.66 3.16
C ILE A 221 -25.90 4.03 3.83
N SER A 222 -24.65 4.52 3.89
CA SER A 222 -24.34 5.81 4.51
C SER A 222 -25.08 6.99 3.86
N PRO A 223 -25.07 7.17 2.52
CA PRO A 223 -25.86 8.25 1.92
C PRO A 223 -27.38 8.04 2.10
N CYS A 224 -27.87 6.80 2.10
CA CYS A 224 -29.28 6.50 2.41
C CYS A 224 -29.67 6.99 3.81
N GLN A 225 -28.81 6.77 4.81
CA GLN A 225 -28.99 7.27 6.17
C GLN A 225 -28.98 8.79 6.24
N ILE A 226 -28.03 9.44 5.56
CA ILE A 226 -27.84 10.90 5.62
C ILE A 226 -29.01 11.67 4.99
N PHE A 227 -29.50 11.26 3.82
CA PHE A 227 -30.47 12.08 3.05
C PHE A 227 -31.89 11.51 3.00
N TRP A 228 -32.10 10.25 3.38
CA TRP A 228 -33.40 9.59 3.32
C TRP A 228 -33.77 8.90 4.62
N ASN A 229 -33.18 9.28 5.75
CA ASN A 229 -33.45 8.71 7.08
C ASN A 229 -33.42 7.18 7.09
N ASN A 230 -32.47 6.58 6.34
CA ASN A 230 -32.32 5.13 6.21
C ASN A 230 -33.53 4.43 5.57
N SER A 231 -34.31 5.14 4.75
CA SER A 231 -35.40 4.58 3.94
C SER A 231 -34.90 4.25 2.53
N PRO A 232 -34.68 2.95 2.19
CA PRO A 232 -34.31 2.57 0.84
C PRO A 232 -35.38 2.97 -0.17
N TYR A 233 -36.66 2.86 0.20
CA TYR A 233 -37.77 3.21 -0.68
C TYR A 233 -37.76 4.70 -1.03
N SER A 234 -37.57 5.59 -0.05
CA SER A 234 -37.50 7.03 -0.32
C SER A 234 -36.35 7.36 -1.27
N MET A 235 -35.21 6.69 -1.13
CA MET A 235 -34.06 6.86 -2.02
C MET A 235 -34.32 6.38 -3.45
N ILE A 236 -34.90 5.19 -3.64
CA ILE A 236 -35.17 4.64 -4.98
C ILE A 236 -36.34 5.35 -5.67
N ASN A 237 -37.36 5.76 -4.91
CA ASN A 237 -38.47 6.54 -5.45
C ASN A 237 -38.02 7.94 -5.85
N GLU A 238 -37.00 8.51 -5.22
CA GLU A 238 -36.42 9.75 -5.71
C GLU A 238 -35.61 9.55 -7.00
N LEU A 239 -34.93 8.40 -7.14
CA LEU A 239 -34.20 8.07 -8.37
C LEU A 239 -35.13 7.78 -9.56
N TYR A 240 -36.25 7.10 -9.28
CA TYR A 240 -37.26 6.68 -10.25
C TYR A 240 -38.68 7.05 -9.76
N PRO A 241 -39.07 8.33 -9.84
CA PRO A 241 -40.32 8.84 -9.28
C PRO A 241 -41.56 8.10 -9.76
N GLY A 242 -42.28 7.49 -8.81
CA GLY A 242 -43.58 6.85 -9.07
C GLY A 242 -43.53 5.57 -9.90
N GLN A 243 -42.34 5.05 -10.21
CA GLN A 243 -42.18 3.86 -11.03
C GLN A 243 -42.69 2.59 -10.35
N ASN A 244 -42.50 2.46 -9.03
CA ASN A 244 -43.00 1.37 -8.21
C ASN A 244 -43.48 1.89 -6.86
N LYS A 245 -44.46 1.21 -6.29
CA LYS A 245 -44.97 1.41 -4.93
C LYS A 245 -44.13 0.63 -3.93
N GLU A 246 -44.10 1.11 -2.69
CA GLU A 246 -43.26 0.52 -1.63
C GLU A 246 -43.55 -0.96 -1.39
N TRP A 247 -44.81 -1.38 -1.44
CA TRP A 247 -45.23 -2.77 -1.25
C TRP A 247 -44.91 -3.70 -2.42
N GLU A 248 -44.44 -3.18 -3.56
CA GLU A 248 -43.97 -4.01 -4.68
C GLU A 248 -42.56 -4.55 -4.43
N TYR A 249 -41.79 -3.91 -3.55
CA TYR A 249 -40.48 -4.41 -3.16
C TYR A 249 -40.62 -5.57 -2.18
N LYS A 250 -39.78 -6.61 -2.36
CA LYS A 250 -39.75 -7.78 -1.49
C LYS A 250 -39.49 -7.43 -0.02
N PHE A 251 -38.79 -6.33 0.23
CA PHE A 251 -38.41 -5.87 1.57
C PHE A 251 -39.05 -4.51 1.87
N THR A 252 -40.13 -4.51 2.65
CA THR A 252 -40.75 -3.30 3.22
C THR A 252 -40.22 -3.02 4.62
N PRO A 253 -40.25 -1.77 5.13
CA PRO A 253 -39.88 -1.46 6.50
C PRO A 253 -40.67 -2.28 7.54
N THR A 254 -40.04 -2.54 8.68
CA THR A 254 -40.70 -3.18 9.82
C THR A 254 -41.88 -2.33 10.28
N GLY A 255 -43.07 -2.91 10.33
CA GLY A 255 -44.30 -2.22 10.75
C GLY A 255 -45.12 -1.58 9.62
N PHE A 256 -44.67 -1.67 8.37
CA PHE A 256 -45.39 -1.13 7.20
C PHE A 256 -46.85 -1.63 7.10
N TRP A 257 -47.09 -2.90 7.44
CA TRP A 257 -48.41 -3.53 7.39
C TRP A 257 -49.23 -3.35 8.68
N THR A 258 -48.62 -2.81 9.74
CA THR A 258 -49.26 -2.66 11.06
C THR A 258 -49.73 -1.24 11.35
N GLU A 259 -49.26 -0.25 10.58
CA GLU A 259 -49.82 1.11 10.62
C GLU A 259 -51.19 1.12 9.93
N LYS A 260 -52.26 0.93 10.72
CA LYS A 260 -53.60 1.32 10.28
C LYS A 260 -53.57 2.83 10.02
N LYS A 261 -53.64 3.22 8.74
CA LYS A 261 -53.96 4.59 8.36
C LYS A 261 -55.33 4.93 8.96
N HIS A 262 -55.34 5.78 9.98
CA HIS A 262 -56.54 6.45 10.49
C HIS A 262 -56.84 7.68 9.64
#